data_AF-A0A8B9JGT9-F1
#
_entry.id   AF-A0A8B9JGT9-F1
#
_cell.length_a   1.000
_cell.length_b   1.000
_cell.length_c   1.000
_cell.angle_alpha   90.00
_cell.angle_beta   90.00
_cell.angle_gamma   90.00
#
_symmetry.space_group_name_H-M   'P 1'
#
loop_
_entity.id
_entity.type
_entity.pdbx_description
1 polymer ?
#
loop_
_entity_poly.entity_id
_entity_poly.type
_entity_poly.pdbx_seq_one_letter_code
_entity_poly.pdbx_strand_id
1 'polypeptide(L)'
;MLRRRSSSSSAKSSTKRRSSSAGFDEFGFAFIKRREKKLHHRSHDYSFPQPNALKVKELCELLSYWNGSSFICRNQIERFIRIGIPTAVRGRVWKCLLDLDNVRVASDFSYQVCLTEIRKGLVDLGVSEYSIVSAITTLIDKENDLGSGAGQTPDAHSSAFSTVDVALFRQIALDLQRSFPTHRSLMGDSPEAIEGQAKLFRVLTAYAKFNPQIGYCQGMSYIAAVFLMLLGEEEAFWALVVLLEKPKYLSELFDSSLKKIQHQALVFQQLLKHRKPQLFQHLEKLGVSSFHFVMQWFLTLFTSLPCWDSVLAIWDLFLLHGNNTTSCCTSVQNQM
;
A
#
# COMPACT_ATOMS: atom_id res chain seq x y z
N MET A 1 28.54 -74.17 -10.17
CA MET A 1 27.15 -73.96 -9.70
C MET A 1 27.18 -73.03 -8.51
N LEU A 2 26.63 -71.82 -8.62
CA LEU A 2 25.80 -71.18 -7.60
C LEU A 2 25.24 -69.87 -8.18
N ARG A 3 23.92 -69.75 -8.06
CA ARG A 3 23.00 -68.95 -8.86
C ARG A 3 22.95 -67.48 -8.40
N ARG A 4 22.81 -66.59 -9.38
CA ARG A 4 22.35 -65.19 -9.27
C ARG A 4 21.12 -65.05 -8.36
N ARG A 5 21.14 -64.05 -7.47
CA ARG A 5 19.92 -63.42 -6.93
C ARG A 5 19.85 -61.99 -7.46
N SER A 6 18.82 -61.78 -8.27
CA SER A 6 18.32 -60.48 -8.75
C SER A 6 17.51 -59.80 -7.65
N SER A 7 17.87 -58.57 -7.29
CA SER A 7 16.99 -57.65 -6.56
C SER A 7 16.91 -56.34 -7.34
N SER A 8 15.79 -56.17 -8.04
CA SER A 8 15.38 -54.93 -8.67
C SER A 8 14.99 -53.91 -7.61
N SER A 9 15.84 -52.92 -7.35
CA SER A 9 15.46 -51.72 -6.59
C SER A 9 15.03 -50.63 -7.56
N SER A 10 13.71 -50.52 -7.74
CA SER A 10 13.05 -49.42 -8.42
C SER A 10 13.39 -48.08 -7.75
N ALA A 11 14.19 -47.26 -8.41
CA ALA A 11 14.49 -45.89 -8.02
C ALA A 11 13.25 -45.01 -8.22
N LYS A 12 12.43 -44.88 -7.16
CA LYS A 12 11.46 -43.78 -7.07
C LYS A 12 12.22 -42.50 -6.70
N SER A 13 12.55 -41.72 -7.72
CA SER A 13 12.89 -40.30 -7.59
C SER A 13 11.71 -39.58 -6.91
N SER A 14 11.82 -39.35 -5.61
CA SER A 14 10.91 -38.48 -4.88
C SER A 14 11.58 -37.12 -4.76
N THR A 15 11.35 -36.28 -5.76
CA THR A 15 11.62 -34.84 -5.68
C THR A 15 10.67 -34.25 -4.62
N LYS A 16 11.00 -34.43 -3.34
CA LYS A 16 10.39 -33.68 -2.25
C LYS A 16 10.79 -32.22 -2.46
N ARG A 17 9.95 -31.48 -3.18
CA ARG A 17 9.88 -30.02 -3.08
C ARG A 17 9.71 -29.72 -1.59
N ARG A 18 10.80 -29.36 -0.92
CA ARG A 18 10.76 -28.77 0.41
C ARG A 18 9.98 -27.47 0.26
N SER A 19 8.69 -27.49 0.54
CA SER A 19 7.94 -26.28 0.86
C SER A 19 8.54 -25.74 2.16
N SER A 20 9.56 -24.89 2.05
CA SER A 20 9.97 -24.08 3.18
C SER A 20 8.79 -23.18 3.49
N SER A 21 8.02 -23.49 4.54
CA SER A 21 7.02 -22.55 5.04
C SER A 21 7.77 -21.26 5.41
N ALA A 22 7.58 -20.23 4.59
CA ALA A 22 8.04 -18.90 4.93
C ALA A 22 7.39 -18.54 6.28
N GLY A 23 8.21 -18.21 7.27
CA GLY A 23 7.68 -17.60 8.49
C GLY A 23 7.33 -16.15 8.16
N PHE A 24 6.29 -15.61 8.78
CA PHE A 24 5.91 -14.21 8.67
C PHE A 24 6.15 -13.51 10.00
N ASP A 25 6.62 -12.26 9.95
CA ASP A 25 6.71 -11.41 11.12
C ASP A 25 5.31 -10.95 11.59
N GLU A 26 5.27 -10.13 12.65
CA GLU A 26 4.02 -9.61 13.21
C GLU A 26 3.25 -8.68 12.25
N PHE A 27 3.91 -8.18 11.21
CA PHE A 27 3.35 -7.33 10.16
C PHE A 27 2.97 -8.12 8.91
N GLY A 28 3.16 -9.44 8.90
CA GLY A 28 2.81 -10.30 7.78
C GLY A 28 3.89 -10.40 6.69
N PHE A 29 5.10 -9.89 6.90
CA PHE A 29 6.19 -9.96 5.93
C PHE A 29 7.02 -11.23 6.12
N ALA A 30 7.33 -11.89 5.00
CA ALA A 30 8.11 -13.12 4.99
C ALA A 30 9.54 -12.86 5.48
N PHE A 31 9.99 -13.65 6.46
CA PHE A 31 11.39 -13.68 6.86
C PHE A 31 12.06 -14.98 6.41
N ILE A 32 13.30 -14.87 5.94
CA ILE A 32 14.09 -16.03 5.57
C ILE A 32 14.66 -16.63 6.86
N LYS A 33 14.27 -17.88 7.20
CA LYS A 33 14.90 -18.66 8.26
C LYS A 33 16.33 -19.06 7.89
N ARG A 34 17.26 -18.12 7.79
CA ARG A 34 18.70 -18.40 7.71
C ARG A 34 19.43 -17.61 8.79
N ARG A 35 19.83 -18.35 9.83
CA ARG A 35 21.08 -18.28 10.64
C ARG A 35 21.90 -16.98 10.73
N GLU A 36 21.34 -15.80 10.55
CA GLU A 36 21.99 -14.51 10.73
C GLU A 36 21.24 -13.70 11.79
N LYS A 37 21.37 -14.14 13.05
CA LYS A 37 21.06 -13.33 14.24
C LYS A 37 22.10 -12.21 14.47
N LYS A 38 22.86 -11.80 13.44
CA LYS A 38 23.96 -10.83 13.56
C LYS A 38 24.05 -9.88 12.37
N LEU A 39 22.94 -9.34 11.90
CA LEU A 39 22.94 -8.06 11.20
C LEU A 39 21.59 -7.40 11.43
N HIS A 40 21.42 -6.81 12.62
CA HIS A 40 20.46 -5.74 12.80
C HIS A 40 20.91 -4.59 11.90
N HIS A 41 20.43 -4.56 10.65
CA HIS A 41 20.54 -3.40 9.77
C HIS A 41 19.68 -2.22 10.24
N ARG A 42 19.01 -2.34 11.39
CA ARG A 42 18.32 -1.24 12.03
C ARG A 42 19.38 -0.29 12.60
N SER A 43 19.46 0.92 12.06
CA SER A 43 20.30 2.01 12.58
C SER A 43 19.91 2.46 14.00
N HIS A 44 18.79 1.95 14.52
CA HIS A 44 18.22 2.26 15.82
C HIS A 44 17.30 1.10 16.26
N ASP A 45 17.36 0.70 17.54
CA ASP A 45 16.40 -0.21 18.14
C ASP A 45 15.12 0.57 18.50
N TYR A 46 14.34 0.91 17.49
CA TYR A 46 12.98 1.38 17.72
C TYR A 46 12.11 0.17 18.05
N SER A 47 11.74 0.04 19.31
CA SER A 47 10.62 -0.79 19.74
C SER A 47 9.57 0.16 20.29
N PHE A 48 8.37 0.13 19.70
CA PHE A 48 7.27 0.92 20.23
C PHE A 48 6.90 0.34 21.61
N PRO A 49 6.76 1.18 22.66
CA PRO A 49 6.21 0.71 23.93
C PRO A 49 4.83 0.10 23.67
N GLN A 50 4.68 -1.20 23.89
CA GLN A 50 3.35 -1.82 23.78
C GLN A 50 2.53 -1.35 24.98
N PRO A 51 1.39 -0.66 24.77
CA PRO A 51 0.57 -0.22 25.88
C PRO A 51 0.05 -1.45 26.63
N ASN A 52 0.03 -1.35 27.96
CA ASN A 52 -0.53 -2.41 28.79
C ASN A 52 -2.04 -2.59 28.51
N ALA A 53 -2.61 -3.71 28.94
CA ALA A 53 -4.01 -4.03 28.68
C ALA A 53 -5.00 -2.94 29.16
N LEU A 54 -4.68 -2.23 30.24
CA LEU A 54 -5.47 -1.10 30.73
C LEU A 54 -5.49 0.05 29.73
N LYS A 55 -4.33 0.44 29.19
CA LYS A 55 -4.21 1.49 28.17
C LYS A 55 -4.92 1.11 26.87
N VAL A 56 -4.89 -0.17 26.47
CA VAL A 56 -5.67 -0.65 25.31
C VAL A 56 -7.17 -0.51 25.56
N LYS A 57 -7.63 -0.80 26.79
CA LYS A 57 -9.04 -0.62 27.18
C LYS A 57 -9.45 0.85 27.16
N GLU A 58 -8.64 1.74 27.75
CA GLU A 58 -8.88 3.19 27.72
C GLU A 58 -8.95 3.73 26.28
N LEU A 59 -8.08 3.25 25.38
CA LEU A 59 -8.12 3.61 23.96
C LEU A 59 -9.43 3.12 23.30
N CYS A 60 -9.84 1.87 23.56
CA CYS A 60 -11.10 1.34 23.04
C CYS A 60 -12.32 2.13 23.55
N GLU A 61 -12.30 2.59 24.80
CA GLU A 61 -13.31 3.46 25.38
C GLU A 61 -13.30 4.83 24.68
N LEU A 62 -12.14 5.47 24.50
CA LEU A 62 -12.02 6.72 23.73
C LEU A 62 -12.64 6.62 22.34
N LEU A 63 -12.41 5.50 21.65
CA LEU A 63 -12.94 5.27 20.30
C LEU A 63 -14.46 5.08 20.29
N SER A 64 -15.10 4.67 21.39
CA SER A 64 -16.55 4.44 21.43
C SER A 64 -17.38 5.72 21.46
N TYR A 65 -16.80 6.81 22.00
CA TYR A 65 -17.40 8.15 22.02
C TYR A 65 -16.62 9.14 21.15
N TRP A 66 -15.84 8.64 20.19
CA TRP A 66 -15.00 9.47 19.33
C TRP A 66 -15.80 10.57 18.63
N ASN A 67 -15.31 11.81 18.75
CA ASN A 67 -15.78 12.95 17.99
C ASN A 67 -14.57 13.64 17.35
N GLY A 68 -14.38 13.47 16.04
CA GLY A 68 -13.22 13.98 15.30
C GLY A 68 -13.06 15.51 15.34
N SER A 69 -14.12 16.24 15.66
CA SER A 69 -14.10 17.70 15.82
C SER A 69 -13.69 18.14 17.23
N SER A 70 -13.72 17.24 18.22
CA SER A 70 -13.40 17.54 19.62
C SER A 70 -11.89 17.67 19.82
N PHE A 71 -11.45 18.85 20.27
CA PHE A 71 -10.07 19.10 20.69
C PHE A 71 -9.61 18.14 21.79
N ILE A 72 -10.51 17.77 22.71
CA ILE A 72 -10.22 16.85 23.80
C ILE A 72 -9.92 15.45 23.24
N CYS A 73 -10.77 14.93 22.36
CA CYS A 73 -10.57 13.64 21.73
C CYS A 73 -9.25 13.61 20.94
N ARG A 74 -8.95 14.68 20.18
CA ARG A 74 -7.69 14.79 19.42
C ARG A 74 -6.45 14.77 20.31
N ASN A 75 -6.43 15.52 21.41
CA ASN A 75 -5.29 15.50 22.33
C ASN A 75 -5.13 14.15 23.04
N GLN A 76 -6.24 13.49 23.38
CA GLN A 76 -6.18 12.17 24.01
C GLN A 76 -5.64 11.11 23.04
N ILE A 77 -6.11 11.08 21.79
CA ILE A 77 -5.59 10.13 20.79
C ILE A 77 -4.12 10.41 20.46
N GLU A 78 -3.69 11.69 20.43
CA GLU A 78 -2.29 12.03 20.22
C GLU A 78 -1.38 11.42 21.30
N ARG A 79 -1.82 11.41 22.57
CA ARG A 79 -1.09 10.74 23.65
C ARG A 79 -0.95 9.23 23.41
N PHE A 80 -2.01 8.58 22.93
CA PHE A 80 -1.95 7.16 22.58
C PHE A 80 -1.04 6.91 21.38
N ILE A 81 -1.05 7.77 20.36
CA ILE A 81 -0.14 7.66 19.20
C ILE A 81 1.32 7.79 19.63
N ARG A 82 1.62 8.73 20.55
CA ARG A 82 2.98 8.89 21.11
C ARG A 82 3.44 7.67 21.92
N ILE A 83 2.51 6.97 22.58
CA ILE A 83 2.82 5.73 23.33
C ILE A 83 2.97 4.55 22.37
N GLY A 84 2.12 4.47 21.35
CA GLY A 84 2.04 3.37 20.40
C GLY A 84 0.64 2.80 20.28
N ILE A 85 0.16 2.69 19.04
CA ILE A 85 -1.12 2.05 18.76
C ILE A 85 -0.90 0.54 18.56
N PRO A 86 -1.59 -0.34 19.30
CA PRO A 86 -1.53 -1.78 19.03
C PRO A 86 -2.12 -2.11 17.67
N THR A 87 -1.48 -3.05 16.94
CA THR A 87 -1.92 -3.48 15.61
C THR A 87 -3.39 -3.94 15.60
N ALA A 88 -3.83 -4.63 16.64
CA ALA A 88 -5.21 -5.13 16.77
C ALA A 88 -6.29 -4.04 16.79
N VAL A 89 -5.97 -2.81 17.21
CA VAL A 89 -6.93 -1.69 17.28
C VAL A 89 -6.63 -0.58 16.28
N ARG A 90 -5.49 -0.64 15.58
CA ARG A 90 -5.03 0.40 14.65
C ARG A 90 -6.05 0.70 13.55
N GLY A 91 -6.66 -0.32 12.95
CA GLY A 91 -7.71 -0.13 11.93
C GLY A 91 -8.88 0.72 12.45
N ARG A 92 -9.34 0.48 13.69
CA ARG A 92 -10.39 1.28 14.33
C ARG A 92 -9.95 2.72 14.56
N VAL A 93 -8.70 2.93 15.00
CA VAL A 93 -8.13 4.27 15.16
C VAL A 93 -8.13 5.02 13.82
N TRP A 94 -7.66 4.38 12.75
CA TRP A 94 -7.57 5.01 11.42
C TRP A 94 -8.94 5.35 10.86
N LYS A 95 -9.92 4.46 11.04
CA LYS A 95 -11.32 4.72 10.69
C LYS A 95 -11.86 5.99 11.37
N CYS A 96 -11.59 6.14 12.66
CA CYS A 96 -11.97 7.33 13.42
C CYS A 96 -11.22 8.60 12.98
N LEU A 97 -9.90 8.51 12.76
CA LEU A 97 -9.07 9.67 12.35
C LEU A 97 -9.45 10.20 10.96
N LEU A 98 -9.86 9.31 10.05
CA LEU A 98 -10.26 9.66 8.69
C LEU A 98 -11.74 9.99 8.54
N ASP A 99 -12.53 9.75 9.59
CA ASP A 99 -13.97 9.99 9.64
C ASP A 99 -14.72 9.25 8.53
N LEU A 100 -14.37 7.96 8.33
CA LEU A 100 -14.82 7.19 7.18
C LEU A 100 -16.34 7.01 7.12
N ASP A 101 -17.00 6.88 8.27
CA ASP A 101 -18.45 6.69 8.32
C ASP A 101 -19.19 7.91 7.77
N ASN A 102 -18.77 9.13 8.13
CA ASN A 102 -19.34 10.36 7.60
C ASN A 102 -18.98 10.57 6.14
N VAL A 103 -17.75 10.29 5.73
CA VAL A 103 -17.31 10.44 4.33
C VAL A 103 -18.13 9.53 3.41
N ARG A 104 -18.36 8.28 3.81
CA ARG A 104 -19.18 7.34 3.05
C ARG A 104 -20.62 7.82 2.93
N VAL A 105 -21.23 8.29 4.02
CA VAL A 105 -22.63 8.76 4.01
C VAL A 105 -22.79 10.06 3.21
N ALA A 106 -21.76 10.91 3.20
CA ALA A 106 -21.78 12.18 2.46
C ALA A 106 -21.48 12.03 0.96
N SER A 107 -21.09 10.85 0.49
CA SER A 107 -20.75 10.62 -0.91
C SER A 107 -21.89 9.92 -1.64
N ASP A 108 -22.20 10.38 -2.85
CA ASP A 108 -23.15 9.72 -3.75
C ASP A 108 -22.54 8.48 -4.44
N PHE A 109 -21.24 8.23 -4.27
CA PHE A 109 -20.54 7.12 -4.90
C PHE A 109 -20.78 5.80 -4.14
N SER A 110 -21.26 4.78 -4.85
CA SER A 110 -21.41 3.44 -4.31
C SER A 110 -20.28 2.52 -4.75
N TYR A 111 -19.45 2.11 -3.79
CA TYR A 111 -18.36 1.17 -4.03
C TYR A 111 -18.87 -0.15 -4.65
N GLN A 112 -19.97 -0.70 -4.14
CA GLN A 112 -20.52 -1.97 -4.62
C GLN A 112 -21.04 -1.89 -6.06
N VAL A 113 -21.71 -0.79 -6.43
CA VAL A 113 -22.17 -0.58 -7.81
C VAL A 113 -20.98 -0.47 -8.76
N CYS A 114 -19.96 0.31 -8.38
CA CYS A 114 -18.73 0.43 -9.16
C CYS A 114 -18.04 -0.93 -9.36
N LEU A 115 -17.99 -1.78 -8.34
CA LEU A 115 -17.43 -3.13 -8.48
C LEU A 115 -18.21 -4.00 -9.47
N THR A 116 -19.54 -3.88 -9.52
CA THR A 116 -20.35 -4.59 -10.51
C THR A 116 -19.99 -4.19 -11.93
N GLU A 117 -19.76 -2.89 -12.17
CA GLU A 117 -19.34 -2.38 -13.48
C GLU A 117 -17.94 -2.83 -13.86
N ILE A 118 -16.99 -2.77 -12.92
CA ILE A 118 -15.62 -3.26 -13.12
C ILE A 118 -15.64 -4.75 -13.49
N ARG A 119 -16.38 -5.56 -12.74
CA ARG A 119 -16.47 -7.01 -12.98
C ARG A 119 -17.10 -7.34 -14.33
N LYS A 120 -18.12 -6.59 -14.75
CA LYS A 120 -18.69 -6.72 -16.09
C LYS A 120 -17.62 -6.51 -17.16
N GLY A 121 -16.81 -5.46 -17.03
CA GLY A 121 -15.70 -5.19 -17.95
C GLY A 121 -14.64 -6.29 -17.98
N LEU A 122 -14.27 -6.83 -16.82
CA LEU A 122 -13.34 -7.95 -16.75
C LEU A 122 -13.88 -9.20 -17.45
N VAL A 123 -15.16 -9.51 -17.27
CA VAL A 123 -15.83 -10.64 -17.96
C VAL A 123 -15.79 -10.46 -19.47
N ASP A 124 -16.09 -9.26 -19.97
CA ASP A 124 -16.04 -8.96 -21.42
C ASP A 124 -14.61 -9.14 -21.99
N LEU A 125 -13.59 -8.90 -21.17
CA LEU A 125 -12.17 -9.12 -21.53
C LEU A 125 -11.71 -10.57 -21.36
N GLY A 126 -12.52 -11.45 -20.77
CA GLY A 126 -12.12 -12.81 -20.41
C GLY A 126 -11.07 -12.86 -19.29
N VAL A 127 -11.02 -11.84 -18.45
CA VAL A 127 -10.06 -11.70 -17.34
C VAL A 127 -10.80 -11.82 -16.00
N SER A 128 -10.13 -12.37 -15.00
CA SER A 128 -10.65 -12.44 -13.62
C SER A 128 -9.81 -11.57 -12.68
N GLU A 129 -10.47 -10.86 -11.76
CA GLU A 129 -9.81 -10.09 -10.69
C GLU A 129 -8.93 -10.98 -9.79
N TYR A 130 -9.27 -12.28 -9.68
CA TYR A 130 -8.53 -13.28 -8.91
C TYR A 130 -7.26 -13.79 -9.60
N SER A 131 -7.09 -13.51 -10.90
CA SER A 131 -5.93 -13.92 -11.68
C SER A 131 -5.33 -12.73 -12.43
N ILE A 132 -5.57 -11.51 -11.94
CA ILE A 132 -5.27 -10.28 -12.68
C ILE A 132 -3.77 -10.14 -12.96
N VAL A 133 -2.94 -10.56 -12.01
CA VAL A 133 -1.48 -10.57 -12.13
C VAL A 133 -1.00 -11.51 -13.24
N SER A 134 -1.66 -12.65 -13.41
CA SER A 134 -1.37 -13.61 -14.48
C SER A 134 -1.95 -13.17 -15.83
N ALA A 135 -2.93 -12.27 -15.82
CA ALA A 135 -3.61 -11.76 -17.02
C ALA A 135 -2.91 -10.56 -17.68
N ILE A 136 -1.74 -10.12 -17.18
CA ILE A 136 -1.01 -8.96 -17.70
C ILE A 136 -0.70 -9.10 -19.20
N THR A 137 -0.26 -10.27 -19.65
CA THR A 137 0.01 -10.51 -21.08
C THR A 137 -1.27 -10.35 -21.90
N THR A 138 -2.39 -10.92 -21.46
CA THR A 138 -3.70 -10.76 -22.11
C THR A 138 -4.11 -9.28 -22.19
N LEU A 139 -3.87 -8.50 -21.13
CA LEU A 139 -4.18 -7.07 -21.11
C LEU A 139 -3.28 -6.28 -22.08
N ILE A 140 -1.99 -6.62 -22.18
CA ILE A 140 -1.06 -6.03 -23.17
C ILE A 140 -1.54 -6.30 -24.60
N ASP A 141 -1.88 -7.56 -24.89
CA ASP A 141 -2.32 -7.96 -26.23
C ASP A 141 -3.61 -7.23 -26.62
N LYS A 142 -4.58 -7.15 -25.70
CA LYS A 142 -5.85 -6.43 -25.91
C LYS A 142 -5.66 -4.93 -26.12
N GLU A 143 -4.74 -4.31 -25.40
CA GLU A 143 -4.44 -2.89 -25.58
C GLU A 143 -3.82 -2.61 -26.95
N ASN A 144 -2.90 -3.46 -27.40
CA ASN A 144 -2.27 -3.35 -28.72
C ASN A 144 -3.29 -3.54 -29.87
N ASP A 145 -4.20 -4.51 -29.74
CA ASP A 145 -5.26 -4.75 -30.70
C ASP A 145 -6.19 -3.53 -30.86
N LEU A 146 -6.58 -2.93 -29.73
CA LEU A 146 -7.43 -1.73 -29.70
C LEU A 146 -6.70 -0.49 -30.24
N GLY A 147 -5.40 -0.35 -29.99
CA GLY A 147 -4.59 0.76 -30.51
C GLY A 147 -4.34 0.69 -32.01
N SER A 148 -4.31 -0.53 -32.57
CA SER A 148 -4.07 -0.77 -34.01
C SER A 148 -5.35 -0.69 -34.86
N GLY A 149 -6.53 -0.79 -34.23
CA GLY A 149 -7.85 -0.82 -34.89
C GLY A 149 -8.49 0.55 -35.20
N ALA A 150 -7.83 1.68 -34.91
CA ALA A 150 -8.37 3.03 -35.07
C ALA A 150 -8.70 3.48 -36.52
N GLY A 151 -8.67 2.55 -37.49
CA GLY A 151 -8.99 2.79 -38.91
C GLY A 151 -10.18 1.99 -39.46
N GLN A 152 -10.93 1.24 -38.65
CA GLN A 152 -12.11 0.49 -39.13
C GLN A 152 -13.39 0.96 -38.44
N THR A 153 -14.46 1.02 -39.23
CA THR A 153 -15.81 1.49 -38.87
C THR A 153 -16.35 0.81 -37.61
N PRO A 154 -17.05 1.53 -36.72
CA PRO A 154 -17.56 0.94 -35.48
C PRO A 154 -18.71 0.00 -35.79
N ASP A 155 -18.47 -1.31 -35.67
CA ASP A 155 -19.55 -2.29 -35.57
C ASP A 155 -20.34 -2.07 -34.26
N ALA A 156 -21.66 -2.17 -34.35
CA ALA A 156 -22.63 -1.89 -33.28
C ALA A 156 -22.56 -2.84 -32.05
N HIS A 157 -21.51 -3.66 -31.94
CA HIS A 157 -21.22 -4.55 -30.83
C HIS A 157 -19.86 -4.26 -30.16
N SER A 158 -19.28 -3.08 -30.38
CA SER A 158 -18.03 -2.66 -29.71
C SER A 158 -18.15 -2.86 -28.20
N SER A 159 -17.26 -3.67 -27.62
CA SER A 159 -17.15 -3.91 -26.18
C SER A 159 -17.33 -2.61 -25.40
N ALA A 160 -18.17 -2.62 -24.37
CA ALA A 160 -18.49 -1.43 -23.58
C ALA A 160 -17.29 -0.79 -22.84
N PHE A 161 -16.09 -1.37 -22.97
CA PHE A 161 -14.87 -0.97 -22.30
C PHE A 161 -13.90 -0.26 -23.24
N SER A 162 -13.36 0.87 -22.79
CA SER A 162 -12.48 1.72 -23.59
C SER A 162 -11.02 1.28 -23.53
N THR A 163 -10.20 1.66 -24.50
CA THR A 163 -8.73 1.47 -24.46
C THR A 163 -8.11 2.02 -23.18
N VAL A 164 -8.68 3.11 -22.64
CA VAL A 164 -8.23 3.74 -21.39
C VAL A 164 -8.39 2.79 -20.19
N ASP A 165 -9.45 2.00 -20.17
CA ASP A 165 -9.71 1.06 -19.08
C ASP A 165 -8.76 -0.14 -19.12
N VAL A 166 -8.45 -0.65 -20.31
CA VAL A 166 -7.48 -1.76 -20.47
C VAL A 166 -6.09 -1.31 -20.02
N ALA A 167 -5.67 -0.10 -20.43
CA ALA A 167 -4.42 0.50 -19.99
C ALA A 167 -4.37 0.70 -18.47
N LEU A 168 -5.47 1.17 -17.86
CA LEU A 168 -5.63 1.29 -16.41
C LEU A 168 -5.46 -0.06 -15.70
N PHE A 169 -6.19 -1.09 -16.15
CA PHE A 169 -6.12 -2.43 -15.55
C PHE A 169 -4.72 -3.03 -15.66
N ARG A 170 -4.08 -2.87 -16.82
CA ARG A 170 -2.69 -3.31 -17.04
C ARG A 170 -1.73 -2.62 -16.07
N GLN A 171 -1.84 -1.31 -15.95
CA GLN A 171 -0.94 -0.54 -15.08
C GLN A 171 -1.11 -0.94 -13.61
N ILE A 172 -2.35 -1.10 -13.14
CA ILE A 172 -2.62 -1.59 -11.79
C ILE A 172 -2.04 -3.00 -11.61
N ALA A 173 -2.28 -3.92 -12.54
CA ALA A 173 -1.78 -5.30 -12.45
C ALA A 173 -0.24 -5.38 -12.37
N LEU A 174 0.48 -4.55 -13.14
CA LEU A 174 1.93 -4.42 -13.07
C LEU A 174 2.40 -3.92 -11.69
N ASP A 175 1.65 -3.03 -11.06
CA ASP A 175 1.97 -2.49 -9.75
C ASP A 175 1.69 -3.49 -8.62
N LEU A 176 0.64 -4.30 -8.75
CA LEU A 176 0.34 -5.41 -7.85
C LEU A 176 1.49 -6.41 -7.73
N GLN A 177 2.17 -6.75 -8.85
CA GLN A 177 3.32 -7.67 -8.84
C GLN A 177 4.49 -7.19 -7.97
N ARG A 178 4.65 -5.87 -7.81
CA ARG A 178 5.80 -5.28 -7.11
C ARG A 178 5.44 -4.63 -5.76
N SER A 179 4.15 -4.58 -5.42
CA SER A 179 3.67 -3.98 -4.17
C SER A 179 3.72 -5.02 -3.05
N PHE A 180 4.65 -4.84 -2.11
CA PHE A 180 4.88 -5.74 -0.97
C PHE A 180 4.98 -7.23 -1.35
N PRO A 181 5.92 -7.60 -2.23
CA PRO A 181 6.02 -8.97 -2.79
C PRO A 181 6.41 -10.03 -1.74
N THR A 182 6.67 -9.62 -0.50
CA THR A 182 6.99 -10.49 0.63
C THR A 182 5.86 -10.57 1.66
N HIS A 183 4.77 -9.83 1.51
CA HIS A 183 3.66 -9.83 2.47
C HIS A 183 2.70 -11.00 2.21
N ARG A 184 2.29 -11.72 3.26
CA ARG A 184 1.43 -12.93 3.18
C ARG A 184 0.15 -12.76 2.35
N SER A 185 -0.47 -11.59 2.43
CA SER A 185 -1.73 -11.30 1.72
C SER A 185 -1.52 -10.80 0.30
N LEU A 186 -0.28 -10.68 -0.18
CA LEU A 186 0.04 -10.22 -1.54
C LEU A 186 1.06 -11.14 -2.26
N MET A 187 1.74 -12.02 -1.53
CA MET A 187 2.79 -12.89 -2.04
C MET A 187 2.30 -14.31 -2.36
N GLY A 188 2.53 -14.74 -3.60
CA GLY A 188 2.32 -16.12 -4.05
C GLY A 188 0.86 -16.47 -4.32
N ASP A 189 0.57 -17.77 -4.41
CA ASP A 189 -0.72 -18.30 -4.88
C ASP A 189 -1.57 -18.88 -3.74
N SER A 190 -1.34 -18.43 -2.50
CA SER A 190 -2.19 -18.84 -1.38
C SER A 190 -3.58 -18.22 -1.53
N PRO A 191 -4.66 -18.84 -1.00
CA PRO A 191 -5.99 -18.25 -1.05
C PRO A 191 -6.05 -16.83 -0.46
N GLU A 192 -5.26 -16.58 0.59
CA GLU A 192 -5.14 -15.25 1.19
C GLU A 192 -4.46 -14.24 0.26
N ALA A 193 -3.38 -14.65 -0.42
CA ALA A 193 -2.66 -13.79 -1.35
C ALA A 193 -3.49 -13.48 -2.60
N ILE A 194 -4.20 -14.48 -3.13
CA ILE A 194 -5.10 -14.33 -4.28
C ILE A 194 -6.23 -13.34 -3.95
N GLU A 195 -6.88 -13.50 -2.78
CA GLU A 195 -7.93 -12.57 -2.35
C GLU A 195 -7.36 -11.17 -2.08
N GLY A 196 -6.20 -11.05 -1.44
CA GLY A 196 -5.59 -9.75 -1.16
C GLY A 196 -5.15 -8.99 -2.42
N GLN A 197 -4.61 -9.67 -3.42
CA GLN A 197 -4.34 -9.09 -4.74
C GLN A 197 -5.63 -8.64 -5.43
N ALA A 198 -6.69 -9.47 -5.41
CA ALA A 198 -7.98 -9.10 -5.98
C ALA A 198 -8.60 -7.88 -5.29
N LYS A 199 -8.54 -7.81 -3.95
CA LYS A 199 -8.95 -6.64 -3.16
C LYS A 199 -8.18 -5.39 -3.55
N LEU A 200 -6.86 -5.48 -3.66
CA LEU A 200 -6.02 -4.35 -4.03
C LEU A 200 -6.36 -3.85 -5.44
N PHE A 201 -6.57 -4.76 -6.39
CA PHE A 201 -7.02 -4.41 -7.73
C PHE A 201 -8.36 -3.68 -7.71
N ARG A 202 -9.36 -4.21 -7.00
CA ARG A 202 -10.70 -3.63 -6.89
C ARG A 202 -10.67 -2.22 -6.29
N VAL A 203 -9.97 -2.04 -5.16
CA VAL A 203 -9.85 -0.74 -4.48
C VAL A 203 -9.20 0.32 -5.38
N LEU A 204 -8.09 -0.01 -6.04
CA LEU A 204 -7.37 0.92 -6.91
C LEU A 204 -8.18 1.28 -8.16
N THR A 205 -8.85 0.30 -8.75
CA THR A 205 -9.69 0.51 -9.92
C THR A 205 -10.91 1.36 -9.58
N ALA A 206 -11.57 1.07 -8.46
CA ALA A 206 -12.70 1.87 -7.98
C ALA A 206 -12.27 3.31 -7.67
N TYR A 207 -11.08 3.51 -7.10
CA TYR A 207 -10.54 4.86 -6.89
C TYR A 207 -10.32 5.60 -8.21
N ALA A 208 -9.74 4.95 -9.21
CA ALA A 208 -9.55 5.57 -10.53
C ALA A 208 -10.89 5.94 -11.21
N LYS A 209 -11.98 5.22 -10.90
CA LYS A 209 -13.35 5.57 -11.32
C LYS A 209 -13.97 6.68 -10.47
N PHE A 210 -13.64 6.73 -9.17
CA PHE A 210 -14.08 7.78 -8.25
C PHE A 210 -13.52 9.16 -8.65
N ASN A 211 -12.23 9.22 -8.98
CA ASN A 211 -11.59 10.44 -9.50
C ASN A 211 -10.88 10.18 -10.84
N PRO A 212 -11.61 10.30 -11.97
CA PRO A 212 -11.04 10.10 -13.31
C PRO A 212 -9.97 11.12 -13.71
N GLN A 213 -9.91 12.30 -13.06
CA GLN A 213 -8.92 13.33 -13.38
C GLN A 213 -7.51 12.91 -12.95
N ILE A 214 -7.40 12.28 -11.79
CA ILE A 214 -6.14 11.69 -11.30
C ILE A 214 -5.98 10.26 -11.85
N GLY A 215 -7.07 9.49 -11.88
CA GLY A 215 -7.08 8.09 -12.26
C GLY A 215 -6.21 7.26 -11.31
N TYR A 216 -5.23 6.55 -11.87
CA TYR A 216 -4.27 5.76 -11.11
C TYR A 216 -2.85 6.30 -11.33
N CYS A 217 -2.16 6.61 -10.23
CA CYS A 217 -0.76 6.99 -10.24
C CYS A 217 0.10 5.91 -9.56
N GLN A 218 1.28 5.66 -10.11
CA GLN A 218 2.24 4.74 -9.50
C GLN A 218 2.60 5.18 -8.08
N GLY A 219 2.52 4.25 -7.13
CA GLY A 219 2.70 4.50 -5.70
C GLY A 219 1.42 4.32 -4.90
N MET A 220 0.24 4.58 -5.51
CA MET A 220 -1.05 4.40 -4.86
C MET A 220 -1.28 2.96 -4.40
N SER A 221 -0.75 1.96 -5.12
CA SER A 221 -0.83 0.55 -4.73
C SER A 221 -0.23 0.25 -3.37
N TYR A 222 0.87 0.90 -3.01
CA TYR A 222 1.50 0.73 -1.69
C TYR A 222 0.60 1.31 -0.60
N ILE A 223 0.04 2.50 -0.81
CA ILE A 223 -0.86 3.15 0.14
C ILE A 223 -2.13 2.31 0.35
N ALA A 224 -2.79 1.90 -0.74
CA ALA A 224 -4.00 1.09 -0.69
C ALA A 224 -3.75 -0.28 0.00
N ALA A 225 -2.59 -0.90 -0.25
CA ALA A 225 -2.22 -2.14 0.38
C ALA A 225 -2.06 -2.00 1.90
N VAL A 226 -1.48 -0.90 2.41
CA VAL A 226 -1.39 -0.67 3.87
C VAL A 226 -2.78 -0.56 4.50
N PHE A 227 -3.71 0.13 3.84
CA PHE A 227 -5.09 0.17 4.32
C PHE A 227 -5.72 -1.22 4.33
N LEU A 228 -5.52 -2.04 3.29
CA LEU A 228 -6.04 -3.41 3.23
C LEU A 228 -5.43 -4.37 4.27
N MET A 229 -4.23 -4.07 4.79
CA MET A 229 -3.64 -4.84 5.89
C MET A 229 -4.37 -4.61 7.23
N LEU A 230 -5.09 -3.50 7.37
CA LEU A 230 -5.64 -3.04 8.66
C LEU A 230 -7.16 -2.79 8.66
N LEU A 231 -7.78 -2.67 7.48
CA LEU A 231 -9.18 -2.30 7.28
C LEU A 231 -9.91 -3.32 6.40
N GLY A 232 -11.25 -3.29 6.44
CA GLY A 232 -12.06 -3.98 5.43
C GLY A 232 -11.87 -3.37 4.03
N GLU A 233 -12.26 -4.09 2.98
CA GLU A 233 -12.02 -3.66 1.59
C GLU A 233 -12.64 -2.30 1.26
N GLU A 234 -13.94 -2.13 1.53
CA GLU A 234 -14.63 -0.86 1.27
C GLU A 234 -14.13 0.27 2.19
N GLU A 235 -13.76 -0.06 3.43
CA GLU A 235 -13.16 0.91 4.35
C GLU A 235 -11.79 1.37 3.84
N ALA A 236 -10.99 0.47 3.26
CA ALA A 236 -9.72 0.80 2.64
C ALA A 236 -9.90 1.70 1.41
N PHE A 237 -10.94 1.48 0.61
CA PHE A 237 -11.33 2.38 -0.48
C PHE A 237 -11.63 3.79 0.03
N TRP A 238 -12.51 3.93 1.03
CA TRP A 238 -12.83 5.26 1.58
C TRP A 238 -11.64 5.91 2.26
N ALA A 239 -10.78 5.13 2.92
CA ALA A 239 -9.54 5.64 3.49
C ALA A 239 -8.59 6.19 2.41
N LEU A 240 -8.47 5.49 1.28
CA LEU A 240 -7.71 5.95 0.12
C LEU A 240 -8.30 7.25 -0.46
N VAL A 241 -9.63 7.30 -0.66
CA VAL A 241 -10.34 8.51 -1.09
C VAL A 241 -10.05 9.69 -0.15
N VAL A 242 -10.19 9.50 1.16
CA VAL A 242 -9.90 10.57 2.12
C VAL A 242 -8.46 11.06 2.02
N LEU A 243 -7.51 10.13 1.93
CA LEU A 243 -6.09 10.43 1.92
C LEU A 243 -5.66 11.15 0.65
N LEU A 244 -6.24 10.79 -0.49
CA LEU A 244 -5.87 11.35 -1.79
C LEU A 244 -6.72 12.54 -2.21
N GLU A 245 -7.93 12.74 -1.69
CA GLU A 245 -8.81 13.84 -2.13
C GLU A 245 -8.83 15.02 -1.17
N LYS A 246 -8.66 14.81 0.15
CA LYS A 246 -8.74 15.93 1.09
C LYS A 246 -7.47 16.79 1.03
N PRO A 247 -7.57 18.14 0.98
CA PRO A 247 -6.43 19.06 1.03
C PRO A 247 -5.53 18.89 2.26
N LYS A 248 -6.10 18.39 3.36
CA LYS A 248 -5.37 18.06 4.58
C LYS A 248 -4.27 17.01 4.34
N TYR A 249 -4.42 16.13 3.35
CA TYR A 249 -3.54 15.00 3.09
C TYR A 249 -2.86 15.16 1.72
N LEU A 250 -2.96 14.17 0.83
CA LEU A 250 -2.06 13.99 -0.32
C LEU A 250 -2.60 14.55 -1.66
N SER A 251 -3.75 15.25 -1.68
CA SER A 251 -4.41 15.71 -2.93
C SER A 251 -3.53 16.46 -3.93
N GLU A 252 -2.61 17.30 -3.46
CA GLU A 252 -1.70 18.03 -4.34
C GLU A 252 -0.43 17.24 -4.70
N LEU A 253 -0.17 16.10 -4.06
CA LEU A 253 1.06 15.32 -4.28
C LEU A 253 0.96 14.43 -5.52
N PHE A 254 -0.22 13.90 -5.84
CA PHE A 254 -0.45 12.99 -6.96
C PHE A 254 -0.96 13.67 -8.25
N ASP A 255 -0.95 15.01 -8.29
CA ASP A 255 -1.25 15.72 -9.54
C ASP A 255 -0.22 15.37 -10.63
N SER A 256 -0.69 15.37 -11.88
CA SER A 256 0.08 15.14 -13.12
C SER A 256 1.39 15.91 -13.20
N SER A 257 1.45 17.11 -12.62
CA SER A 257 2.65 17.96 -12.67
C SER A 257 3.72 17.57 -11.64
N LEU A 258 3.35 16.80 -10.59
CA LEU A 258 4.20 16.43 -9.45
C LEU A 258 4.91 17.62 -8.77
N LYS A 259 4.43 18.85 -9.00
CA LYS A 259 5.07 20.10 -8.53
C LYS A 259 5.20 20.13 -7.02
N LYS A 260 4.18 19.63 -6.29
CA LYS A 260 4.20 19.62 -4.83
C LYS A 260 5.32 18.73 -4.29
N ILE A 261 5.54 17.54 -4.87
CA ILE A 261 6.60 16.64 -4.42
C ILE A 261 7.98 17.21 -4.79
N GLN A 262 8.12 17.81 -5.98
CA GLN A 262 9.34 18.53 -6.35
C GLN A 262 9.67 19.63 -5.32
N HIS A 263 8.66 20.40 -4.89
CA HIS A 263 8.83 21.39 -3.83
C HIS A 263 9.25 20.76 -2.49
N GLN A 264 8.61 19.65 -2.07
CA GLN A 264 9.01 18.92 -0.86
C GLN A 264 10.45 18.40 -0.92
N ALA A 265 10.90 17.94 -2.09
CA ALA A 265 12.29 17.52 -2.30
C ALA A 265 13.28 18.68 -2.15
N LEU A 266 12.94 19.88 -2.62
CA LEU A 266 13.76 21.08 -2.41
C LEU A 266 13.81 21.48 -0.94
N VAL A 267 12.67 21.45 -0.23
CA VAL A 267 12.61 21.71 1.21
C VAL A 267 13.50 20.72 1.97
N PHE A 268 13.37 19.43 1.65
CA PHE A 268 14.21 18.38 2.23
C PHE A 268 15.70 18.63 1.97
N GLN A 269 16.08 19.00 0.74
CA GLN A 269 17.46 19.30 0.39
C GLN A 269 18.03 20.45 1.24
N GLN A 270 17.25 21.52 1.47
CA GLN A 270 17.66 22.63 2.34
C GLN A 270 17.80 22.18 3.80
N LEU A 271 16.86 21.38 4.30
CA LEU A 271 16.94 20.80 5.64
C LEU A 271 18.18 19.91 5.80
N LEU A 272 18.49 19.07 4.80
CA LEU A 272 19.66 18.21 4.81
C LEU A 272 20.95 19.03 4.82
N LYS A 273 21.03 20.08 4.00
CA LYS A 273 22.15 21.02 3.95
C LYS A 273 22.37 21.70 5.31
N HIS A 274 21.30 22.10 5.99
CA HIS A 274 21.40 22.80 7.26
C HIS A 274 21.67 21.86 8.45
N ARG A 275 21.01 20.69 8.50
CA ARG A 275 21.08 19.75 9.63
C ARG A 275 22.25 18.77 9.55
N LYS A 276 22.64 18.35 8.34
CA LYS A 276 23.71 17.38 8.07
C LYS A 276 24.59 17.85 6.91
N PRO A 277 25.29 18.99 7.03
CA PRO A 277 26.04 19.61 5.93
C PRO A 277 27.10 18.69 5.32
N GLN A 278 27.76 17.86 6.13
CA GLN A 278 28.78 16.90 5.66
C GLN A 278 28.16 15.84 4.74
N LEU A 279 27.00 15.30 5.11
CA LEU A 279 26.27 14.33 4.29
C LEU A 279 25.77 14.97 3.00
N PHE A 280 25.22 16.18 3.08
CA PHE A 280 24.80 16.94 1.90
C PHE A 280 25.95 17.12 0.90
N GLN A 281 27.11 17.61 1.37
CA GLN A 281 28.30 17.78 0.52
C GLN A 281 28.79 16.45 -0.09
N HIS A 282 28.70 15.35 0.66
CA HIS A 282 29.09 14.04 0.16
C HIS A 282 28.15 13.56 -0.97
N LEU A 283 26.83 13.71 -0.79
CA LEU A 283 25.85 13.35 -1.83
C LEU A 283 26.01 14.21 -3.09
N GLU A 284 26.23 15.51 -2.94
CA GLU A 284 26.50 16.43 -4.06
C GLU A 284 27.76 16.02 -4.84
N LYS A 285 28.85 15.67 -4.14
CA LYS A 285 30.09 15.19 -4.78
C LYS A 285 29.89 13.90 -5.59
N LEU A 286 28.95 13.05 -5.17
CA LEU A 286 28.61 11.81 -5.85
C LEU A 286 27.52 11.99 -6.93
N GLY A 287 26.99 13.21 -7.11
CA GLY A 287 25.88 13.47 -8.05
C GLY A 287 24.55 12.85 -7.61
N VAL A 288 24.39 12.51 -6.33
CA VAL A 288 23.17 11.88 -5.81
C VAL A 288 22.18 12.96 -5.39
N SER A 289 21.22 13.24 -6.26
CA SER A 289 20.12 14.16 -5.94
C SER A 289 19.19 13.59 -4.87
N SER A 290 18.80 14.44 -3.91
CA SER A 290 17.81 14.08 -2.87
C SER A 290 16.44 13.72 -3.44
N PHE A 291 16.14 14.23 -4.64
CA PHE A 291 14.90 13.96 -5.34
C PHE A 291 14.64 12.45 -5.53
N HIS A 292 15.68 11.67 -5.84
CA HIS A 292 15.53 10.24 -6.18
C HIS A 292 14.91 9.42 -5.05
N PHE A 293 15.30 9.67 -3.80
CA PHE A 293 14.76 8.92 -2.66
C PHE A 293 13.57 9.62 -2.02
N VAL A 294 13.50 10.96 -2.06
CA VAL A 294 12.34 11.71 -1.53
C VAL A 294 11.07 11.39 -2.32
N MET A 295 11.13 11.34 -3.65
CA MET A 295 9.97 10.98 -4.47
C MET A 295 9.36 9.64 -4.04
N GLN A 296 10.21 8.61 -3.90
CA GLN A 296 9.78 7.29 -3.47
C GLN A 296 9.15 7.32 -2.07
N TRP A 297 9.77 8.04 -1.12
CA TRP A 297 9.24 8.16 0.23
C TRP A 297 7.88 8.83 0.28
N PHE A 298 7.66 9.93 -0.45
CA PHE A 298 6.36 10.62 -0.41
C PHE A 298 5.27 9.89 -1.19
N LEU A 299 5.57 9.37 -2.40
CA LEU A 299 4.59 8.66 -3.22
C LEU A 299 4.13 7.33 -2.62
N THR A 300 4.95 6.72 -1.76
CA THR A 300 4.58 5.50 -1.05
C THR A 300 4.31 5.73 0.44
N LEU A 301 4.23 6.99 0.88
CA LEU A 301 4.05 7.36 2.28
C LEU A 301 4.97 6.57 3.23
N PHE A 302 6.25 6.53 2.88
CA PHE A 302 7.36 5.89 3.59
C PHE A 302 7.32 4.37 3.68
N THR A 303 6.36 3.70 3.03
CA THR A 303 6.23 2.24 3.12
C THR A 303 7.33 1.48 2.39
N SER A 304 8.18 2.17 1.61
CA SER A 304 9.40 1.59 1.05
C SER A 304 10.48 1.33 2.12
N LEU A 305 10.33 1.84 3.34
CA LEU A 305 11.27 1.62 4.43
C LEU A 305 11.05 0.24 5.07
N PRO A 306 12.13 -0.47 5.46
CA PRO A 306 12.02 -1.81 6.04
C PRO A 306 11.57 -1.82 7.52
N CYS A 307 11.43 -0.65 8.16
CA CYS A 307 11.07 -0.51 9.57
C CYS A 307 9.56 -0.29 9.74
N TRP A 308 8.77 -1.36 9.66
CA TRP A 308 7.30 -1.28 9.71
C TRP A 308 6.73 -0.64 10.97
N ASP A 309 7.36 -0.85 12.12
CA ASP A 309 7.03 -0.13 13.37
C ASP A 309 7.01 1.39 13.16
N SER A 310 8.08 1.92 12.53
CA SER A 310 8.24 3.34 12.24
C SER A 310 7.29 3.79 11.14
N VAL A 311 7.07 2.96 10.11
CA VAL A 311 6.12 3.28 9.03
C VAL A 311 4.72 3.46 9.61
N LEU A 312 4.23 2.52 10.40
CA LEU A 312 2.89 2.62 11.00
C LEU A 312 2.76 3.82 11.94
N ALA A 313 3.82 4.18 12.65
CA ALA A 313 3.83 5.36 13.51
C ALA A 313 3.80 6.68 12.74
N ILE A 314 4.55 6.75 11.62
CA ILE A 314 4.46 7.87 10.68
C ILE A 314 3.02 7.98 10.19
N TRP A 315 2.39 6.87 9.81
CA TRP A 315 0.99 6.85 9.39
C TRP A 315 0.04 7.28 10.51
N ASP A 316 0.17 6.77 11.73
CA ASP A 316 -0.65 7.16 12.88
C ASP A 316 -0.61 8.70 13.10
N LEU A 317 0.59 9.30 13.08
CA LEU A 317 0.79 10.75 13.18
C LEU A 317 0.26 11.50 11.96
N PHE A 318 0.46 10.95 10.76
CA PHE A 318 0.07 11.55 9.50
C PHE A 318 -1.46 11.62 9.37
N LEU A 319 -2.18 10.56 9.72
CA LEU A 319 -3.64 10.55 9.66
C LEU A 319 -4.26 11.53 10.68
N LEU A 320 -3.62 11.70 11.84
CA LEU A 320 -4.02 12.69 12.84
C LEU A 320 -3.80 14.13 12.34
N HIS A 321 -2.58 14.48 11.94
CA HIS A 321 -2.19 15.87 11.67
C HIS A 321 -2.37 16.31 10.21
N GLY A 322 -2.33 15.37 9.26
CA GLY A 322 -2.22 15.65 7.84
C GLY A 322 -0.84 16.19 7.42
N ASN A 323 -0.81 16.81 6.25
CA ASN A 323 0.34 17.47 5.63
C ASN A 323 0.74 18.79 6.32
N ASN A 324 0.16 19.14 7.47
CA ASN A 324 0.53 20.36 8.20
C ASN A 324 2.00 20.32 8.63
N THR A 325 2.80 21.08 7.89
CA THR A 325 4.27 21.17 7.92
C THR A 325 4.83 21.51 9.30
N THR A 326 4.03 22.09 10.19
CA THR A 326 4.43 22.48 11.54
C THR A 326 4.59 21.31 12.52
N SER A 327 3.77 20.24 12.42
CA SER A 327 3.83 19.10 13.36
C SER A 327 4.79 17.99 12.92
N CYS A 328 4.96 17.78 11.60
CA CYS A 328 5.85 16.72 11.10
C CYS A 328 7.33 17.09 11.32
N CYS A 329 7.68 18.38 11.17
CA CYS A 329 9.04 18.86 11.47
C CYS A 329 9.36 18.85 12.97
N THR A 330 8.41 19.13 13.86
CA THR A 330 8.65 19.08 15.33
C THR A 330 8.63 17.66 15.89
N SER A 331 7.79 16.75 15.34
CA SER A 331 7.74 15.35 15.80
C SER A 331 9.00 14.58 15.40
N VAL A 332 9.55 14.82 14.20
CA VAL A 332 10.84 14.25 13.78
C VAL A 332 12.01 14.91 14.52
N GLN A 333 11.91 16.20 14.88
CA GLN A 333 12.93 16.89 15.68
C GLN A 333 13.02 16.43 17.14
N ASN A 334 11.96 15.86 17.70
CA ASN A 334 11.94 15.39 19.09
C ASN A 334 12.21 13.88 19.22
N GLN A 335 12.43 13.16 18.11
CA GLN A 335 12.69 11.72 18.09
C GLN A 335 14.04 11.33 17.45
N MET A 336 14.88 12.29 17.05
CA MET A 336 16.29 12.08 16.64
C MET A 336 17.22 12.97 17.44
#